data_AF-A0AB37DAL9-F1
#
_entry.id   AF-A0AB37DAL9-F1
#
_cell.length_a   1.000
_cell.length_b   1.000
_cell.length_c   1.000
_cell.angle_alpha   90.00
_cell.angle_beta   90.00
_cell.angle_gamma   90.00
#
_symmetry.space_group_name_H-M   'P 1'
#
loop_
_entity.id
_entity.type
_entity.pdbx_description
1 polymer ?
#
loop_
_entity_poly.entity_id
_entity_poly.type
_entity_poly.pdbx_seq_one_letter_code
_entity_poly.pdbx_strand_id
1 'polypeptide(L)'
;MRKLLSIVMLAFAVVSLAACSSKDANGIPKKLQEKYTGYSENPGYDGLIFSEGSSTLIFDKKNNKITNKTEDHTEPFVVIPEDKLDGEAKGAFNKHKSEYKGDYFIFTASKKYDKDSSNVYVAVLSDGGKTIQINELEYSGKDDDYLYRFTGKAE
;
A
#
# COMPACT_ATOMS: atom_id res chain seq x y z
N MET A 1 -13.54 -0.64 56.05
CA MET A 1 -14.45 -0.19 54.97
C MET A 1 -13.62 0.20 53.76
N ARG A 2 -13.93 -0.42 52.62
CA ARG A 2 -13.81 0.04 51.22
C ARG A 2 -12.44 0.51 50.68
N LYS A 3 -11.90 -0.37 49.83
CA LYS A 3 -10.91 -0.15 48.76
C LYS A 3 -11.19 1.14 47.98
N LEU A 4 -10.15 1.93 47.73
CA LEU A 4 -10.12 2.87 46.61
C LEU A 4 -8.93 2.50 45.72
N LEU A 5 -9.22 1.63 44.75
CA LEU A 5 -8.41 1.41 43.57
C LEU A 5 -8.40 2.73 42.78
N SER A 6 -7.36 3.54 42.94
CA SER A 6 -7.10 4.64 42.01
C SER A 6 -6.57 4.05 40.70
N ILE A 7 -7.49 3.75 39.80
CA ILE A 7 -7.24 3.46 38.40
C ILE A 7 -6.71 4.75 37.77
N VAL A 8 -5.41 4.79 37.49
CA VAL A 8 -4.82 5.81 36.62
C VAL A 8 -5.30 5.48 35.21
N MET A 9 -6.34 6.18 34.75
CA MET A 9 -6.74 6.21 33.34
C MET A 9 -5.58 6.83 32.55
N LEU A 10 -4.79 5.98 31.90
CA LEU A 10 -3.90 6.40 30.84
C LEU A 10 -4.79 6.82 29.66
N ALA A 11 -5.06 8.12 29.56
CA ALA A 11 -5.74 8.68 28.40
C ALA A 11 -4.79 8.55 27.20
N PHE A 12 -4.97 7.49 26.41
CA PHE A 12 -4.47 7.44 25.05
C PHE A 12 -5.25 8.51 24.25
N ALA A 13 -4.71 9.72 24.24
CA ALA A 13 -5.03 10.68 23.20
C ALA A 13 -4.45 10.11 21.90
N VAL A 14 -5.21 9.22 21.25
CA VAL A 14 -4.98 8.91 19.83
C VAL A 14 -5.42 10.15 19.10
N VAL A 15 -4.50 11.10 18.97
CA VAL A 15 -4.67 12.21 18.05
C VAL A 15 -4.60 11.57 16.68
N SER A 16 -5.75 11.24 16.11
CA SER A 16 -5.88 11.02 14.68
C SER A 16 -5.60 12.37 14.02
N LEU A 17 -4.32 12.73 13.93
CA LEU A 17 -3.85 13.57 12.84
C LEU A 17 -4.28 12.81 11.60
N ALA A 18 -5.40 13.23 11.00
CA ALA A 18 -5.60 13.09 9.57
C ALA A 18 -4.35 13.74 8.97
N ALA A 19 -3.34 12.91 8.73
CA ALA A 19 -2.18 13.32 8.01
C ALA A 19 -2.73 13.76 6.66
N CYS A 20 -2.79 15.06 6.43
CA CYS A 20 -2.72 15.58 5.09
C CYS A 20 -1.33 15.13 4.59
N SER A 21 -1.21 13.88 4.14
CA SER A 21 -0.02 13.42 3.46
C SER A 21 0.13 14.32 2.26
N SER A 22 1.07 15.26 2.33
CA SER A 22 1.43 16.01 1.15
C SER A 22 1.96 15.01 0.13
N LYS A 23 1.22 14.86 -0.98
CA LYS A 23 1.66 14.12 -2.17
C LYS A 23 2.51 15.06 -3.02
N ASP A 24 3.38 14.50 -3.86
CA ASP A 24 4.09 15.27 -4.88
C ASP A 24 3.20 15.50 -6.12
N ALA A 25 3.77 16.11 -7.17
CA ALA A 25 3.06 16.40 -8.41
C ALA A 25 2.56 15.13 -9.15
N ASN A 26 3.15 13.98 -8.86
CA ASN A 26 2.78 12.69 -9.41
C ASN A 26 1.80 11.92 -8.50
N GLY A 27 1.33 12.52 -7.40
CA GLY A 27 0.44 11.87 -6.45
C GLY A 27 1.14 10.92 -5.47
N ILE A 28 2.47 10.84 -5.48
CA ILE A 28 3.23 9.93 -4.62
C ILE A 28 3.30 10.55 -3.21
N PRO A 29 2.92 9.82 -2.14
CA PRO A 29 3.02 10.35 -0.78
C PRO A 29 4.46 10.65 -0.39
N LYS A 30 4.74 11.86 0.14
CA LYS A 30 6.11 12.20 0.58
C LYS A 30 6.67 11.28 1.67
N LYS A 31 5.80 10.64 2.46
CA LYS A 31 6.16 9.69 3.51
C LYS A 31 6.57 8.32 2.99
N LEU A 32 6.34 8.01 1.72
CA LEU A 32 6.83 6.78 1.10
C LEU A 32 8.36 6.75 1.21
N GLN A 33 8.88 5.74 1.89
CA GLN A 33 10.32 5.52 2.02
C GLN A 33 10.86 4.90 0.73
N GLU A 34 12.16 5.03 0.53
CA GLU A 34 12.81 4.50 -0.67
C GLU A 34 12.80 2.98 -0.70
N LYS A 35 12.84 2.31 0.46
CA LYS A 35 13.04 0.87 0.52
C LYS A 35 12.20 0.25 1.61
N TYR A 36 11.60 -0.91 1.31
CA TYR A 36 10.89 -1.73 2.27
C TYR A 36 11.27 -3.19 2.10
N THR A 37 11.58 -3.86 3.20
CA THR A 37 11.79 -5.31 3.23
C THR A 37 10.65 -5.96 3.98
N GLY A 38 10.10 -7.01 3.41
CA GLY A 38 8.86 -7.60 3.88
C GLY A 38 8.56 -8.96 3.28
N TYR A 39 7.31 -9.36 3.38
CA TYR A 39 6.83 -10.67 2.97
C TYR A 39 5.43 -10.58 2.37
N SER A 40 5.15 -11.41 1.36
CA SER A 40 3.81 -11.73 0.87
C SER A 40 3.61 -13.24 0.83
N GLU A 41 2.44 -13.72 1.21
CA GLU A 41 2.12 -15.15 1.15
C GLU A 41 1.82 -15.61 -0.28
N ASN A 42 1.14 -14.76 -1.06
CA ASN A 42 0.81 -15.01 -2.46
C ASN A 42 1.57 -14.03 -3.37
N PRO A 43 1.86 -14.41 -4.63
CA PRO A 43 2.40 -13.49 -5.62
C PRO A 43 1.30 -12.61 -6.21
N GLY A 44 1.69 -11.43 -6.69
CA GLY A 44 0.82 -10.59 -7.51
C GLY A 44 0.79 -11.05 -8.96
N TYR A 45 -0.03 -10.37 -9.78
CA TYR A 45 -0.08 -10.67 -11.20
C TYR A 45 1.30 -10.64 -11.89
N ASP A 46 2.09 -9.60 -11.64
CA ASP A 46 3.51 -9.59 -12.01
C ASP A 46 4.32 -10.16 -10.85
N GLY A 47 4.53 -11.47 -10.89
CA GLY A 47 5.29 -12.20 -9.87
C GLY A 47 6.76 -11.82 -9.78
N LEU A 48 7.33 -11.08 -10.74
CA LEU A 48 8.71 -10.59 -10.64
C LEU A 48 8.78 -9.28 -9.84
N ILE A 49 7.81 -8.39 -9.98
CA ILE A 49 7.72 -7.19 -9.13
C ILE A 49 7.12 -7.49 -7.77
N PHE A 50 6.07 -8.31 -7.73
CA PHE A 50 5.30 -8.63 -6.54
C PHE A 50 5.41 -10.13 -6.25
N SER A 51 6.63 -10.58 -5.95
CA SER A 51 6.90 -12.00 -5.68
C SER A 51 6.30 -12.46 -4.36
N GLU A 52 5.98 -13.76 -4.31
CA GLU A 52 5.72 -14.46 -3.06
C GLU A 52 6.99 -14.59 -2.23
N GLY A 53 6.84 -14.74 -0.92
CA GLY A 53 7.97 -14.84 -0.02
C GLY A 53 8.56 -13.49 0.38
N SER A 54 9.81 -13.54 0.84
CA SER A 54 10.53 -12.36 1.33
C SER A 54 11.08 -11.53 0.17
N SER A 55 10.70 -10.25 0.13
CA SER A 55 11.13 -9.31 -0.92
C SER A 55 11.58 -7.97 -0.34
N THR A 56 12.48 -7.30 -1.08
CA THR A 56 12.88 -5.92 -0.83
C THR A 56 12.44 -5.06 -2.00
N LEU A 57 11.45 -4.21 -1.79
CA LEU A 57 10.92 -3.27 -2.78
C LEU A 57 11.62 -1.92 -2.64
N ILE A 58 12.13 -1.40 -3.75
CA ILE A 58 12.77 -0.08 -3.83
C ILE A 58 11.90 0.84 -4.69
N PHE A 59 11.46 1.96 -4.14
CA PHE A 59 10.67 3.00 -4.79
C PHE A 59 11.55 4.17 -5.21
N ASP A 60 11.92 4.22 -6.49
CA ASP A 60 12.52 5.40 -7.10
C ASP A 60 11.40 6.40 -7.45
N LYS A 61 11.09 7.28 -6.49
CA LYS A 61 10.06 8.32 -6.64
C LYS A 61 10.41 9.37 -7.69
N LYS A 62 11.70 9.54 -8.00
CA LYS A 62 12.15 10.56 -8.98
C LYS A 62 11.86 10.10 -10.40
N ASN A 63 12.06 8.81 -10.67
CA ASN A 63 11.87 8.22 -11.99
C ASN A 63 10.58 7.39 -12.11
N ASN A 64 9.77 7.36 -11.05
CA ASN A 64 8.57 6.55 -10.90
C ASN A 64 8.82 5.08 -11.26
N LYS A 65 9.79 4.44 -10.59
CA LYS A 65 10.09 3.01 -10.75
C LYS A 65 9.99 2.26 -9.43
N ILE A 66 9.60 0.99 -9.53
CA ILE A 66 9.65 0.03 -8.43
C ILE A 66 10.60 -1.08 -8.85
N THR A 67 11.57 -1.39 -8.00
CA THR A 67 12.49 -2.51 -8.18
C THR A 67 12.21 -3.54 -7.09
N ASN A 68 11.96 -4.79 -7.47
CA ASN A 68 12.06 -5.92 -6.55
C ASN A 68 13.50 -6.41 -6.57
N LYS A 69 14.26 -6.08 -5.53
CA LYS A 69 15.68 -6.42 -5.45
C LYS A 69 15.92 -7.93 -5.36
N THR A 70 14.97 -8.68 -4.79
CA THR A 70 15.09 -10.14 -4.67
C THR A 70 15.08 -10.81 -6.05
N GLU A 71 14.26 -10.30 -6.95
CA GLU A 71 14.08 -10.83 -8.31
C GLU A 71 14.97 -10.11 -9.35
N ASP A 72 15.72 -9.08 -8.95
CA ASP A 72 16.47 -8.16 -9.83
C ASP A 72 15.61 -7.60 -10.99
N HIS A 73 14.34 -7.31 -10.70
CA HIS A 73 13.38 -6.85 -11.70
C HIS A 73 12.86 -5.45 -11.39
N THR A 74 12.63 -4.64 -12.43
CA THR A 74 12.23 -3.24 -12.30
C THR A 74 11.13 -2.89 -13.30
N GLU A 75 10.05 -2.28 -12.80
CA GLU A 75 8.98 -1.75 -13.61
C GLU A 75 8.73 -0.27 -13.32
N PRO A 76 8.25 0.52 -14.28
CA PRO A 76 7.69 1.82 -14.00
C PRO A 76 6.39 1.68 -13.18
N PHE A 77 6.01 2.73 -12.48
CA PHE A 77 4.69 2.80 -11.85
C PHE A 77 4.04 4.16 -12.07
N VAL A 78 2.72 4.19 -12.00
CA VAL A 78 1.95 5.44 -12.00
C VAL A 78 0.93 5.41 -10.87
N VAL A 79 0.79 6.55 -10.19
CA VAL A 79 -0.28 6.74 -9.20
C VAL A 79 -1.58 7.06 -9.93
N ILE A 80 -2.65 6.39 -9.52
CA ILE A 80 -3.99 6.54 -10.05
C ILE A 80 -4.79 7.41 -9.07
N PRO A 81 -5.22 8.62 -9.47
CA PRO A 81 -6.14 9.40 -8.66
C PRO A 81 -7.45 8.63 -8.40
N GLU A 82 -7.99 8.72 -7.18
CA GLU A 82 -9.21 7.99 -6.79
C GLU A 82 -10.41 8.29 -7.70
N ASP A 83 -10.54 9.53 -8.16
CA ASP A 83 -11.60 9.97 -9.06
C ASP A 83 -11.46 9.40 -10.49
N LYS A 84 -10.25 8.97 -10.86
CA LYS A 84 -9.96 8.29 -12.12
C LYS A 84 -10.04 6.78 -12.03
N LEU A 85 -10.15 6.21 -10.83
CA LEU A 85 -10.37 4.79 -10.66
C LEU A 85 -11.79 4.41 -11.10
N ASP A 86 -11.88 3.42 -11.98
CA ASP A 86 -13.13 2.91 -12.55
C ASP A 86 -13.12 1.37 -12.64
N GLY A 87 -14.14 0.81 -13.27
CA GLY A 87 -14.29 -0.65 -13.46
C GLY A 87 -14.33 -1.45 -12.15
N GLU A 88 -13.85 -2.69 -12.24
CA GLU A 88 -13.79 -3.63 -11.11
C GLU A 88 -12.85 -3.13 -10.00
N ALA A 89 -11.73 -2.51 -10.36
CA ALA A 89 -10.78 -1.95 -9.42
C ALA A 89 -11.43 -0.89 -8.50
N LYS A 90 -12.36 -0.07 -9.01
CA LYS A 90 -13.13 0.86 -8.18
C LYS A 90 -14.05 0.15 -7.18
N GLY A 91 -14.68 -0.94 -7.62
CA GLY A 91 -15.52 -1.79 -6.76
C GLY A 91 -14.71 -2.38 -5.61
N ALA A 92 -13.60 -3.04 -5.94
CA ALA A 92 -12.68 -3.63 -4.97
C ALA A 92 -12.10 -2.58 -4.01
N PHE A 93 -11.67 -1.42 -4.52
CA PHE A 93 -11.20 -0.32 -3.67
C PHE A 93 -12.28 0.12 -2.67
N ASN A 94 -13.52 0.33 -3.11
CA ASN A 94 -14.60 0.78 -2.24
C ASN A 94 -14.98 -0.26 -1.17
N LYS A 95 -14.89 -1.56 -1.48
CA LYS A 95 -15.12 -2.66 -0.53
C LYS A 95 -14.17 -2.59 0.67
N HIS A 96 -12.89 -2.29 0.42
CA HIS A 96 -11.85 -2.29 1.46
C HIS A 96 -11.46 -0.90 1.97
N LYS A 97 -11.99 0.18 1.38
CA LYS A 97 -11.58 1.56 1.68
C LYS A 97 -11.59 1.89 3.18
N SER A 98 -12.60 1.40 3.91
CA SER A 98 -12.71 1.62 5.36
C SER A 98 -11.62 0.95 6.19
N GLU A 99 -10.92 -0.04 5.63
CA GLU A 99 -9.82 -0.75 6.29
C GLU A 99 -8.48 -0.01 6.17
N TYR A 100 -8.34 0.89 5.20
CA TYR A 100 -7.11 1.63 4.96
C TYR A 100 -6.89 2.72 6.02
N LYS A 101 -6.30 2.30 7.15
CA LYS A 101 -5.95 3.16 8.27
C LYS A 101 -4.58 3.80 8.03
N GLY A 102 -4.56 4.94 7.35
CA GLY A 102 -3.32 5.71 7.13
C GLY A 102 -3.32 6.48 5.82
N ASP A 103 -2.14 6.97 5.45
CA ASP A 103 -1.93 7.58 4.15
C ASP A 103 -1.88 6.48 3.09
N TYR A 104 -2.69 6.55 2.05
CA TYR A 104 -2.63 5.58 0.96
C TYR A 104 -2.53 6.23 -0.42
N PHE A 105 -2.08 5.43 -1.38
CA PHE A 105 -2.13 5.74 -2.79
C PHE A 105 -2.45 4.48 -3.60
N ILE A 106 -3.16 4.70 -4.70
CA ILE A 106 -3.52 3.66 -5.65
C ILE A 106 -2.53 3.75 -6.80
N PHE A 107 -2.04 2.64 -7.31
CA PHE A 107 -1.07 2.64 -8.38
C PHE A 107 -1.14 1.37 -9.24
N THR A 108 -0.48 1.40 -10.38
CA THR A 108 -0.19 0.21 -11.18
C THR A 108 1.31 0.17 -11.48
N ALA A 109 1.91 -1.03 -11.50
CA ALA A 109 3.28 -1.26 -11.94
C ALA A 109 3.33 -1.32 -13.48
N SER A 110 3.06 -0.18 -14.11
CA SER A 110 3.12 0.00 -15.56
C SER A 110 3.38 1.46 -15.92
N LYS A 111 3.67 1.74 -17.19
CA LYS A 111 3.91 3.09 -17.71
C LYS A 111 2.67 3.97 -17.71
N LYS A 112 1.49 3.37 -17.74
CA LYS A 112 0.19 4.06 -17.76
C LYS A 112 -0.87 3.20 -17.12
N TYR A 113 -1.92 3.85 -16.61
CA TYR A 113 -3.13 3.18 -16.18
C TYR A 113 -4.08 2.99 -17.36
N ASP A 114 -4.57 1.78 -17.48
CA ASP A 114 -5.61 1.33 -18.41
C ASP A 114 -6.62 0.50 -17.62
N LYS A 115 -7.88 0.94 -17.63
CA LYS A 115 -8.95 0.36 -16.83
C LYS A 115 -9.26 -1.10 -17.16
N ASP A 116 -8.97 -1.52 -18.39
CA ASP A 116 -9.36 -2.84 -18.90
C ASP A 116 -8.21 -3.86 -18.84
N SER A 117 -7.00 -3.44 -18.41
CA SER A 117 -5.84 -4.33 -18.42
C SER A 117 -4.84 -4.12 -17.29
N SER A 118 -4.97 -3.06 -16.49
CA SER A 118 -4.00 -2.78 -15.43
C SER A 118 -4.35 -3.53 -14.17
N ASN A 119 -3.37 -4.24 -13.63
CA ASN A 119 -3.43 -4.68 -12.24
C ASN A 119 -3.24 -3.46 -11.35
N VAL A 120 -4.20 -3.25 -10.44
CA VAL A 120 -4.23 -2.08 -9.57
C VAL A 120 -3.90 -2.52 -8.15
N TYR A 121 -3.08 -1.71 -7.49
CA TYR A 121 -2.64 -1.95 -6.13
C TYR A 121 -2.95 -0.75 -5.25
N VAL A 122 -3.16 -1.00 -3.95
CA VAL A 122 -3.26 0.03 -2.92
C VAL A 122 -2.11 -0.16 -1.95
N ALA A 123 -1.25 0.85 -1.85
CA ALA A 123 -0.21 0.93 -0.84
C ALA A 123 -0.70 1.79 0.33
N VAL A 124 -0.79 1.19 1.51
CA VAL A 124 -1.15 1.83 2.77
C VAL A 124 0.11 2.06 3.59
N LEU A 125 0.38 3.31 3.95
CA LEU A 125 1.52 3.74 4.74
C LEU A 125 1.08 4.00 6.19
N SER A 126 1.72 3.30 7.12
CA SER A 126 1.51 3.45 8.55
C SER A 126 2.82 3.76 9.28
N ASP A 127 2.73 4.09 10.57
CA ASP A 127 3.89 4.49 11.39
C ASP A 127 4.74 5.60 10.75
N GLY A 128 4.08 6.66 10.27
CA GLY A 128 4.75 7.77 9.60
C GLY A 128 5.39 7.41 8.25
N GLY A 129 5.02 6.27 7.66
CA GLY A 129 5.62 5.74 6.43
C GLY A 129 6.65 4.64 6.66
N LYS A 130 7.00 4.31 7.91
CA LYS A 130 7.96 3.25 8.22
C LYS A 130 7.43 1.84 7.95
N THR A 131 6.12 1.69 7.82
CA THR A 131 5.49 0.42 7.44
C THR A 131 4.64 0.64 6.19
N ILE A 132 4.73 -0.30 5.25
CA ILE A 132 3.90 -0.33 4.05
C ILE A 132 3.13 -1.66 4.00
N GLN A 133 1.87 -1.58 3.62
CA GLN A 133 1.09 -2.74 3.17
C GLN A 133 0.65 -2.50 1.74
N ILE A 134 0.98 -3.40 0.81
CA ILE A 134 0.57 -3.33 -0.59
C ILE A 134 -0.44 -4.44 -0.83
N ASN A 135 -1.65 -4.06 -1.23
CA ASN A 135 -2.73 -4.99 -1.55
C ASN A 135 -3.02 -4.89 -3.04
N GLU A 136 -3.06 -6.03 -3.72
CA GLU A 136 -3.67 -6.12 -5.05
C GLU A 136 -5.18 -5.95 -4.91
N LEU A 137 -5.77 -5.14 -5.80
CA LEU A 137 -7.20 -5.03 -5.92
C LEU A 137 -7.70 -6.13 -6.85
N GLU A 138 -8.76 -6.81 -6.41
CA GLU A 138 -9.38 -7.90 -7.14
C GLU A 138 -9.72 -7.49 -8.59
N TYR A 139 -9.34 -8.34 -9.55
CA TYR A 139 -9.56 -8.13 -10.98
C TYR A 139 -10.19 -9.37 -11.68
N SER A 140 -10.46 -10.47 -10.96
CA SER A 140 -10.85 -11.73 -11.65
C SER A 140 -11.63 -12.76 -10.83
N GLY A 141 -12.30 -12.37 -9.73
CA GLY A 141 -13.06 -13.32 -8.92
C GLY A 141 -12.19 -14.26 -8.08
N LYS A 142 -10.93 -13.90 -7.85
CA LYS A 142 -10.08 -14.58 -6.86
C LYS A 142 -10.55 -14.17 -5.46
N ASP A 143 -10.68 -15.13 -4.56
CA ASP A 143 -10.97 -14.80 -3.16
C ASP A 143 -9.88 -13.87 -2.59
N ASP A 144 -10.28 -12.94 -1.72
CA ASP A 144 -9.40 -11.90 -1.15
C ASP A 144 -8.11 -12.48 -0.53
N ASP A 145 -8.18 -13.72 -0.01
CA ASP A 145 -7.07 -14.41 0.67
C ASP A 145 -5.99 -14.93 -0.30
N TYR A 146 -6.27 -14.97 -1.61
CA TYR A 146 -5.30 -15.36 -2.65
C TYR A 146 -4.68 -14.17 -3.39
N LEU A 147 -5.08 -12.94 -3.04
CA LEU A 147 -4.52 -11.74 -3.62
C LEU A 147 -3.16 -11.41 -2.99
N TYR A 148 -2.31 -10.74 -3.75
CA TYR A 148 -1.05 -10.24 -3.22
C TYR A 148 -1.27 -9.29 -2.06
N ARG A 149 -0.61 -9.59 -0.94
CA ARG A 149 -0.62 -8.78 0.27
C ARG A 149 0.78 -8.75 0.88
N PHE A 150 1.56 -7.77 0.46
CA PHE A 150 2.88 -7.55 1.03
C PHE A 150 2.81 -6.65 2.26
N THR A 151 3.49 -7.05 3.33
CA THR A 151 3.76 -6.18 4.48
C THR A 151 5.26 -6.00 4.65
N GLY A 152 5.72 -4.76 4.61
CA GLY A 152 7.13 -4.42 4.70
C GLY A 152 7.44 -3.30 5.68
N LYS A 153 8.68 -3.31 6.17
CA LYS A 153 9.24 -2.26 7.02
C LYS A 153 10.35 -1.52 6.29
N ALA A 154 10.40 -0.21 6.49
CA ALA A 154 11.47 0.61 5.97
C ALA A 154 12.79 0.28 6.68
N GLU A 155 13.89 0.35 5.92
CA GLU A 155 15.25 0.24 6.45
C GLU A 155 15.95 1.61 6.48
#